data_AF-A0A925TTI8-F1
#
_entry.id   AF-A0A925TTI8-F1
#
_cell.length_a   1.000
_cell.length_b   1.000
_cell.length_c   1.000
_cell.angle_alpha   90.00
_cell.angle_beta   90.00
_cell.angle_gamma   90.00
#
_symmetry.space_group_name_H-M   'P 1'
#
loop_
_entity.id
_entity.type
_entity.pdbx_description
1 polymer ?
#
loop_
_entity_poly.entity_id
_entity_poly.type
_entity_poly.pdbx_seq_one_letter_code
_entity_poly.pdbx_strand_id
1 'polypeptide(L)' 'GIEVIGEEIENPFGTDENDLPVDEIAMNISRNVKEILTFTHGLSVAPLLEGDNITTPDAAQAAE' A
#
# COMPACT_ATOMS: atom_id res chain seq x y z
N GLY A 1 -11.75 -7.38 33.03
CA GLY A 1 -12.88 -6.47 32.78
C GLY A 1 -12.37 -5.24 32.08
N ILE A 2 -12.02 -4.19 32.82
CA ILE A 2 -11.39 -2.98 32.27
C ILE A 2 -9.90 -3.16 31.99
N GLU A 3 -9.19 -3.90 32.83
CA GLU A 3 -7.73 -4.12 32.67
C GLU A 3 -7.39 -4.78 31.33
N VAL A 4 -8.15 -5.81 30.94
CA VAL A 4 -7.99 -6.51 29.64
C VAL A 4 -8.26 -5.57 28.46
N ILE A 5 -9.29 -4.73 28.54
CA ILE A 5 -9.55 -3.73 27.50
C ILE A 5 -8.40 -2.72 27.44
N GLY A 6 -7.83 -2.35 28.59
CA GLY A 6 -6.68 -1.47 28.68
C GLY A 6 -5.42 -2.05 28.01
N GLU A 7 -5.17 -3.34 28.20
CA GLU A 7 -4.09 -4.08 27.55
C GLU A 7 -4.29 -4.15 26.03
N GLU A 8 -5.50 -4.49 25.56
CA GLU A 8 -5.84 -4.60 24.13
C GLU A 8 -5.73 -3.27 23.37
N ILE A 9 -5.89 -2.11 24.04
CA ILE A 9 -5.79 -0.79 23.38
C ILE A 9 -4.41 -0.13 23.52
N GLU A 10 -3.49 -0.71 24.30
CA GLU A 10 -2.17 -0.11 24.58
C GLU A 10 -1.29 -0.10 23.34
N ASN A 11 -1.39 -1.12 22.48
CA ASN A 11 -0.60 -1.26 21.26
C ASN A 11 -1.46 -1.51 20.01
N PRO A 12 -2.21 -0.51 19.51
CA PRO A 12 -3.21 -0.68 18.46
C PRO A 12 -2.64 -1.01 17.06
N PHE A 13 -1.33 -1.10 16.93
CA PHE A 13 -0.62 -1.40 15.68
C PHE A 13 0.13 -2.73 15.76
N GLY A 14 -0.24 -3.59 16.72
CA GLY A 14 0.30 -4.94 16.86
C GLY A 14 -0.27 -5.92 15.83
N THR A 15 -0.42 -7.17 16.26
CA THR A 15 -0.95 -8.27 15.45
C THR A 15 -2.10 -9.01 16.13
N ASP A 16 -2.67 -8.44 17.19
CA ASP A 16 -3.78 -8.99 17.92
C ASP A 16 -5.07 -8.87 17.09
N GLU A 17 -6.08 -9.70 17.40
CA GLU A 17 -7.34 -9.72 16.64
C GLU A 17 -8.09 -8.38 16.68
N ASN A 18 -7.90 -7.60 17.75
CA ASN A 18 -8.54 -6.31 17.97
C ASN A 18 -7.64 -5.12 17.55
N ASP A 19 -6.49 -5.37 16.93
CA ASP A 19 -5.60 -4.32 16.42
C ASP A 19 -6.11 -3.70 15.12
N LEU A 20 -5.55 -2.54 14.76
CA LEU A 20 -5.93 -1.84 13.55
C LEU A 20 -5.44 -2.57 12.30
N PRO A 21 -6.26 -2.66 11.23
CA PRO A 21 -5.88 -3.31 9.97
C PRO A 21 -4.98 -2.40 9.12
N VAL A 22 -3.75 -2.17 9.59
CA VAL A 22 -2.79 -1.23 8.98
C VAL A 22 -2.46 -1.59 7.53
N ASP A 23 -2.42 -2.88 7.20
CA ASP A 23 -2.18 -3.36 5.84
C ASP A 23 -3.31 -2.94 4.89
N GLU A 24 -4.57 -3.12 5.32
CA GLU A 24 -5.73 -2.73 4.52
C GLU A 24 -5.77 -1.20 4.33
N ILE A 25 -5.45 -0.44 5.38
CA ILE A 25 -5.34 1.02 5.31
C ILE A 25 -4.26 1.42 4.31
N ALA A 26 -3.09 0.82 4.36
CA ALA A 26 -1.99 1.10 3.43
C ALA A 26 -2.36 0.75 1.97
N MET A 27 -3.02 -0.40 1.76
CA MET A 27 -3.53 -0.79 0.45
C MET A 27 -4.56 0.22 -0.09
N ASN A 28 -5.47 0.70 0.76
CA ASN A 28 -6.47 1.69 0.40
C ASN A 28 -5.83 3.04 0.05
N ILE A 29 -4.84 3.50 0.83
CA ILE A 29 -4.07 4.71 0.52
C ILE A 29 -3.38 4.57 -0.83
N SER A 30 -2.69 3.46 -1.07
CA SER A 30 -1.98 3.18 -2.32
C SER A 30 -2.94 3.19 -3.52
N ARG A 31 -4.11 2.55 -3.39
CA ARG A 31 -5.16 2.56 -4.42
C ARG A 31 -5.63 3.98 -4.70
N ASN A 32 -5.99 4.75 -3.66
CA ASN A 32 -6.49 6.11 -3.83
C ASN A 32 -5.46 7.03 -4.49
N VAL A 33 -4.19 6.92 -4.10
CA VAL A 33 -3.09 7.68 -4.72
C VAL A 33 -2.93 7.28 -6.19
N LYS A 34 -2.92 5.98 -6.49
CA LYS A 34 -2.87 5.48 -7.87
C LYS A 34 -4.04 6.00 -8.68
N GLU A 35 -5.26 5.95 -8.15
CA GLU A 35 -6.45 6.51 -8.80
C GLU A 35 -6.25 8.00 -9.10
N ILE A 36 -5.91 8.82 -8.10
CA ILE A 36 -5.68 10.26 -8.29
C ILE A 36 -4.63 10.54 -9.37
N LEU A 37 -3.51 9.81 -9.35
CA LEU A 37 -2.44 9.98 -10.33
C LEU A 37 -2.83 9.50 -11.73
N THR A 38 -3.63 8.43 -11.82
CA THR A 38 -4.08 7.85 -13.10
C THR A 38 -5.29 8.58 -13.70
N PHE A 39 -6.10 9.29 -12.89
CA PHE A 39 -7.29 10.02 -13.34
C PHE A 39 -7.01 11.41 -13.93
N THR A 40 -5.80 11.69 -14.39
CA THR A 40 -5.49 12.98 -15.03
C THR A 40 -6.30 13.15 -16.34
N HIS A 41 -7.39 13.91 -16.26
CA HIS A 41 -8.20 14.45 -17.38
C HIS A 41 -9.23 13.52 -18.07
N GLY A 42 -9.83 12.55 -17.37
CA GLY A 42 -10.97 11.80 -17.92
C GLY A 42 -10.62 10.85 -19.07
N LEU A 43 -9.32 10.59 -19.27
CA LEU A 43 -8.81 9.56 -20.14
C LEU A 43 -8.38 8.38 -19.28
N SER A 44 -8.86 7.18 -19.63
CA SER A 44 -8.35 5.94 -19.04
C SER A 44 -6.89 5.77 -19.49
N VAL A 45 -5.95 5.97 -18.57
CA VAL A 45 -4.62 5.40 -18.75
C VAL A 45 -4.76 3.91 -18.50
N ALA A 46 -4.54 3.10 -19.53
CA ALA A 46 -4.44 1.65 -19.40
C ALA A 46 -3.45 1.30 -18.28
N PRO A 47 -3.62 0.16 -17.57
CA PRO A 47 -2.89 -0.11 -16.35
C PRO A 47 -1.39 -0.22 -16.66
N LEU A 48 -0.62 0.83 -16.38
CA LEU A 48 0.85 0.76 -16.31
C LEU A 48 1.32 -0.03 -15.09
N LEU A 49 0.47 -0.91 -14.54
CA LEU A 49 0.70 -1.61 -13.28
C LEU A 49 0.16 -3.04 -13.35
N GLU A 50 0.26 -3.67 -14.51
CA GLU A 50 0.34 -5.13 -14.61
C GLU A 50 1.76 -5.47 -15.06
N GLY A 51 2.67 -5.70 -14.11
CA GLY A 51 4.00 -6.25 -14.40
C GLY A 51 5.20 -5.54 -13.80
N ASP A 52 5.06 -4.37 -13.16
CA ASP A 52 6.21 -3.67 -12.58
C ASP A 52 6.62 -4.28 -11.23
N ASN A 53 7.27 -5.44 -11.34
CA ASN A 53 8.38 -5.78 -10.46
C ASN A 53 9.30 -4.55 -10.44
N ILE A 54 9.61 -3.99 -9.27
CA ILE A 54 10.61 -2.92 -9.13
C ILE A 54 11.98 -3.56 -9.42
N THR A 55 12.26 -3.91 -10.67
CA THR A 55 13.62 -4.08 -11.15
C THR A 55 14.07 -2.69 -11.54
N THR A 56 14.78 -2.05 -10.62
CA THR A 56 15.80 -1.07 -10.98
C THR A 56 16.48 -1.54 -12.27
N PRO A 57 16.63 -0.68 -13.30
CA PRO A 57 17.43 -1.06 -14.45
C PRO A 57 18.85 -1.31 -13.94
N ASP A 58 19.21 -2.58 -13.87
CA ASP A 58 20.58 -3.01 -13.71
C ASP A 58 21.40 -2.39 -14.86
N ALA A 59 22.56 -1.87 -14.50
CA ALA A 59 23.42 -1.02 -15.31
C ALA A 59 24.12 -1.76 -16.47
N ALA A 60 23.47 -2.74 -17.09
CA ALA A 60 24.10 -3.74 -17.95
C ALA A 60 23.73 -3.66 -19.44
N GLN A 61 23.01 -2.64 -19.91
CA GLN A 61 22.75 -2.44 -21.35
C GLN A 61 23.31 -1.10 -21.83
N ALA A 62 24.62 -0.98 -21.71
CA ALA A 62 25.44 0.01 -22.42
C ALA A 62 26.59 -0.72 -23.11
N ALA A 63 26.28 -1.58 -24.08
CA ALA A 63 27.20 -2.07 -25.10
C ALA A 63 26.46 -2.95 -26.11
N GLU A 64 25.95 -2.35 -27.19
CA GLU A 64 26.21 -2.79 -28.58
C GLU A 64 26.00 -1.61 -29.53
#